data_AF-A0A8X6YF95-F1
#
_entry.id   AF-A0A8X6YF95-F1
#
_cell.length_a   1.000
_cell.length_b   1.000
_cell.length_c   1.000
_cell.angle_alpha   90.00
_cell.angle_beta   90.00
_cell.angle_gamma   90.00
#
_symmetry.space_group_name_H-M   'P 1'
#
loop_
_entity.id
_entity.type
_entity.pdbx_description
1 polymer ?
#
loop_
_entity_poly.entity_id
_entity_poly.type
_entity_poly.pdbx_seq_one_letter_code
_entity_poly.pdbx_strand_id
1 'polypeptide(L)'
;PADRTEEELEVIYNRLRSIDAFDKYHPSLLQQMCYFGYYEDLDKGVTLFRQGDKGTNWYAVLAGSLDVQVIQTAPDQVCFYEVV
;
A
#
# COMPACT_ATOMS: atom_id res chain seq x y z
N PRO A 1 -4.53 -12.67 9.38
CA PRO A 1 -3.22 -12.85 8.70
C PRO A 1 -2.52 -14.20 8.95
N ALA A 2 -2.91 -14.98 9.97
CA ALA A 2 -2.20 -16.21 10.37
C ALA A 2 -2.37 -17.42 9.42
N ASP A 3 -3.33 -17.40 8.51
CA ASP A 3 -3.68 -18.53 7.63
C ASP A 3 -3.33 -18.27 6.16
N ARG A 4 -2.26 -17.51 5.87
CA ARG A 4 -1.82 -17.32 4.48
C ARG A 4 -1.21 -18.60 3.93
N THR A 5 -1.65 -18.99 2.73
CA THR A 5 -1.03 -20.10 2.02
C THR A 5 0.29 -19.68 1.38
N GLU A 6 1.17 -20.65 1.12
CA GLU A 6 2.44 -20.41 0.45
C GLU A 6 2.23 -19.84 -0.98
N GLU A 7 1.13 -20.23 -1.62
CA GLU A 7 0.70 -19.73 -2.94
C GLU A 7 0.29 -18.25 -2.88
N GLU A 8 -0.43 -17.82 -1.84
CA GLU A 8 -0.80 -16.41 -1.65
C GLU A 8 0.44 -15.54 -1.40
N LEU A 9 1.40 -16.04 -0.60
CA LEU A 9 2.65 -15.34 -0.35
C LEU A 9 3.47 -15.16 -1.63
N GLU A 10 3.51 -16.16 -2.50
CA GLU A 10 4.21 -16.09 -3.78
C GLU A 10 3.56 -15.05 -4.72
N VAL A 11 2.23 -14.97 -4.76
CA VAL A 11 1.51 -13.94 -5.54
C VAL A 11 1.86 -12.54 -5.05
N ILE A 12 1.88 -12.32 -3.73
CA ILE A 12 2.20 -11.02 -3.14
C ILE A 12 3.67 -10.67 -3.39
N TYR A 13 4.57 -11.63 -3.20
CA TYR A 13 6.00 -11.46 -3.42
C TYR A 13 6.30 -11.04 -4.86
N ASN A 14 5.71 -11.72 -5.84
CA ASN A 14 5.90 -11.39 -7.26
C ASN A 14 5.38 -10.00 -7.61
N ARG A 15 4.26 -9.56 -7.02
CA ARG A 15 3.76 -8.20 -7.18
C ARG A 15 4.69 -7.18 -6.53
N LEU A 16 5.14 -7.40 -5.30
CA LEU A 16 6.08 -6.51 -4.62
C LEU A 16 7.38 -6.35 -5.41
N ARG A 17 7.90 -7.44 -5.99
CA ARG A 17 9.11 -7.41 -6.82
C ARG A 17 8.96 -6.60 -8.11
N SER A 18 7.73 -6.47 -8.64
CA SER A 18 7.45 -5.69 -9.85
C SER A 18 7.40 -4.17 -9.60
N ILE A 19 7.43 -3.72 -8.35
CA ILE A 19 7.40 -2.30 -8.00
C ILE A 19 8.86 -1.81 -7.96
N ASP A 20 9.21 -0.85 -8.82
CA ASP A 20 10.57 -0.30 -8.93
C ASP A 20 11.12 0.24 -7.60
N ALA A 21 10.26 0.78 -6.75
CA ALA A 21 10.64 1.25 -5.41
C ALA A 21 11.22 0.11 -4.54
N PHE A 22 10.85 -1.14 -4.81
CA PHE A 22 11.26 -2.30 -4.05
C PHE A 22 12.48 -3.04 -4.61
N ASP A 23 12.95 -2.70 -5.82
CA ASP A 23 14.04 -3.41 -6.52
C ASP A 23 15.37 -3.42 -5.75
N LYS A 24 15.62 -2.41 -4.92
CA LYS A 24 16.85 -2.28 -4.13
C LYS A 24 16.84 -3.08 -2.83
N TYR A 25 15.70 -3.62 -2.41
CA TYR A 25 15.61 -4.34 -1.14
C TYR A 25 15.98 -5.81 -1.31
N HIS A 26 16.56 -6.37 -0.25
CA HIS A 26 16.94 -7.77 -0.25
C HIS A 26 15.69 -8.67 -0.33
N PRO A 27 15.70 -9.76 -1.13
CA PRO A 27 14.56 -10.67 -1.29
C PRO A 27 13.93 -11.17 0.02
N SER A 28 14.76 -11.42 1.04
CA SER A 28 14.27 -11.86 2.35
C SER A 28 13.40 -10.81 3.05
N LEU A 29 13.67 -9.51 2.87
CA LEU A 29 12.83 -8.45 3.44
C LEU A 29 11.47 -8.43 2.74
N LEU A 30 11.45 -8.58 1.42
CA LEU A 30 10.20 -8.65 0.65
C LEU A 30 9.37 -9.88 1.05
N GLN A 31 10.01 -11.03 1.24
CA GLN A 31 9.34 -12.22 1.79
C GLN A 31 8.76 -11.96 3.19
N GLN A 32 9.50 -11.29 4.08
CA GLN A 32 8.96 -10.94 5.40
C GLN A 32 7.76 -10.00 5.29
N MET A 33 7.80 -9.01 4.41
CA MET A 33 6.67 -8.10 4.17
C MET A 33 5.41 -8.84 3.69
N CYS A 34 5.55 -9.95 2.96
CA CYS A 34 4.42 -10.79 2.53
C CYS A 34 3.65 -11.41 3.71
N TYR A 35 4.26 -11.56 4.89
CA TYR A 35 3.55 -12.07 6.08
C TYR A 35 2.76 -10.98 6.83
N PHE A 36 3.12 -9.71 6.67
CA PHE A 36 2.52 -8.61 7.42
C PHE A 36 1.51 -7.79 6.61
N GLY A 37 1.61 -7.77 5.27
CA GLY A 37 0.62 -7.12 4.42
C GLY A 37 -0.74 -7.83 4.51
N TYR A 38 -1.83 -7.12 4.27
CA TYR A 38 -3.16 -7.70 4.06
C TYR A 38 -3.68 -7.24 2.70
N TYR A 39 -4.49 -8.09 2.06
CA TYR A 39 -5.23 -7.68 0.87
C TYR A 39 -6.52 -7.02 1.36
N GLU A 40 -6.80 -5.84 0.83
CA GLU A 40 -8.02 -5.10 1.12
C GLU A 40 -8.66 -4.74 -0.21
N ASP A 41 -9.90 -5.19 -0.39
CA ASP A 41 -10.74 -4.77 -1.51
C ASP A 41 -11.57 -3.59 -1.03
N LEU A 42 -11.52 -2.49 -1.77
CA LEU A 42 -12.09 -1.21 -1.35
C LEU A 42 -13.12 -0.73 -2.36
N ASP A 43 -14.29 -0.38 -1.84
CA ASP A 43 -15.33 0.24 -2.65
C ASP A 43 -14.90 1.63 -3.15
N LYS A 44 -15.43 2.02 -4.31
CA LYS A 44 -15.24 3.36 -4.87
C LYS A 44 -15.69 4.44 -3.89
N GLY A 45 -14.89 5.50 -3.76
CA GLY A 45 -15.16 6.62 -2.85
C GLY A 45 -14.69 6.40 -1.42
N VAL A 46 -14.00 5.28 -1.11
CA VAL A 46 -13.32 5.12 0.16
C VAL A 46 -12.08 6.02 0.22
N THR A 47 -11.98 6.82 1.29
CA THR A 47 -10.78 7.58 1.62
C THR A 47 -9.83 6.72 2.44
N LEU A 48 -8.62 6.46 1.94
CA LEU A 48 -7.61 5.65 2.63
C LEU A 48 -7.03 6.37 3.85
N PHE A 49 -6.70 7.65 3.70
CA PHE A 49 -6.25 8.51 4.78
C PHE A 49 -6.42 9.98 4.43
N ARG A 50 -6.47 10.83 5.46
CA ARG A 50 -6.62 12.27 5.32
C ARG A 50 -5.32 13.00 5.64
N GLN A 51 -5.15 14.15 5.01
CA GLN A 51 -4.05 15.03 5.29
C GLN A 51 -4.02 15.46 6.76
N GLY A 52 -2.84 15.34 7.38
CA GLY A 52 -2.62 15.66 8.78
C GLY A 52 -2.86 14.49 9.75
N ASP A 53 -3.42 13.36 9.27
CA ASP A 53 -3.54 12.16 10.09
C ASP A 53 -2.18 11.48 10.27
N LYS A 54 -1.97 10.87 11.44
CA LYS A 54 -0.78 10.06 11.69
C LYS A 54 -0.83 8.82 10.79
N GLY A 55 0.17 8.68 9.91
CA GLY A 55 0.34 7.46 9.12
C GLY A 55 0.59 6.24 10.00
N THR A 56 -0.25 5.22 9.86
CA THR A 56 -0.16 3.95 10.58
C THR A 56 0.20 2.78 9.68
N ASN A 57 -0.17 2.86 8.40
CA ASN A 57 0.02 1.82 7.39
C ASN A 57 0.53 2.43 6.07
N TRP A 58 1.09 1.58 5.21
CA TRP A 58 1.42 1.91 3.82
C TRP A 58 0.58 1.01 2.89
N TYR A 59 0.21 1.54 1.72
CA TYR A 59 -0.63 0.85 0.75
C TYR A 59 0.08 0.78 -0.60
N ALA A 60 -0.09 -0.33 -1.30
CA ALA A 60 0.31 -0.48 -2.70
C ALA A 60 -0.94 -0.84 -3.52
N VAL A 61 -1.19 -0.07 -4.58
CA VAL A 61 -2.35 -0.30 -5.45
C VAL A 61 -2.06 -1.50 -6.34
N LEU A 62 -2.83 -2.57 -6.17
CA LEU A 62 -2.67 -3.81 -6.94
C LEU A 62 -3.52 -3.86 -8.21
N ALA A 63 -4.66 -3.16 -8.18
CA ALA A 63 -5.60 -2.98 -9.28
C ALA A 63 -6.45 -1.73 -8.99
N GLY A 64 -6.94 -1.05 -10.02
CA GLY A 64 -7.71 0.20 -9.89
C GLY A 64 -6.83 1.46 -9.88
N SER A 65 -7.38 2.57 -9.40
CA SER A 65 -6.71 3.86 -9.35
C SER A 65 -7.04 4.63 -8.09
N LEU A 66 -6.12 5.50 -7.68
CA LEU A 66 -6.35 6.44 -6.59
C LEU A 66 -6.33 7.89 -7.13
N ASP A 67 -7.19 8.74 -6.60
CA ASP A 67 -7.15 10.19 -6.74
C ASP A 67 -6.40 10.77 -5.54
N VAL A 68 -5.47 11.68 -5.82
CA VAL A 68 -4.60 12.26 -4.79
C VAL A 68 -4.90 13.74 -4.72
N GLN A 69 -5.55 14.15 -3.64
CA GLN A 69 -5.83 15.56 -3.39
C GLN A 69 -4.78 16.12 -2.44
N VAL A 70 -4.21 17.29 -2.75
CA VAL A 70 -3.26 17.98 -1.86
C VAL A 70 -3.88 19.32 -1.51
N ILE A 71 -4.29 19.49 -0.26
CA ILE A 71 -4.78 20.79 0.20
C ILE A 71 -3.55 21.59 0.64
N GLN A 72 -3.25 22.67 -0.09
CA GLN A 72 -2.14 23.55 0.25
C GLN A 72 -2.40 24.21 1.61
N THR A 73 -1.72 23.71 2.64
CA THR A 73 -1.82 24.23 4.00
C THR A 73 -0.45 24.16 4.67
N ALA A 74 0.32 25.25 4.57
CA ALA A 74 1.65 25.43 5.20
C ALA A 74 2.70 24.32 4.89
N PRO A 75 3.99 24.48 5.22
CA PRO A 75 5.04 23.55 4.80
C PRO A 75 4.96 22.12 5.35
N ASP A 76 4.11 21.85 6.35
CA ASP A 76 4.20 20.64 7.20
C ASP A 76 2.99 19.68 7.13
N GLN A 77 2.25 19.60 6.01
CA GLN A 77 1.11 18.65 5.91
C GLN A 77 1.07 17.80 4.62
N VAL A 78 0.74 16.52 4.81
CA VAL A 78 0.84 15.38 3.85
C VAL A 78 -0.50 15.11 3.13
N CYS A 79 -0.50 14.66 1.89
CA CYS A 79 -1.64 14.52 0.95
C CYS A 79 -2.80 13.56 1.33
N PHE A 80 -3.94 13.68 0.63
CA PHE A 80 -5.09 12.76 0.63
C PHE A 80 -5.01 11.74 -0.51
N TYR A 81 -5.55 10.53 -0.31
CA TYR A 81 -5.64 9.48 -1.33
C TYR A 81 -7.03 8.81 -1.29
N GLU A 82 -7.79 8.87 -2.37
CA GLU A 82 -9.16 8.35 -2.55
C GLU A 82 -9.18 7.27 -3.64
N VAL A 83 -9.98 6.21 -3.50
CA VAL A 83 -10.15 5.20 -4.56
C VAL A 83 -11.16 5.67 -5.62
N VAL A 84 -10.72 5.75 -6.90
CA VAL A 84 -11.50 6.26 -8.05
C VAL A 84 -12.18 5.15 -8.83
#